data_AF-A0A8H6U3X6-F1
#
_entry.id   AF-A0A8H6U3X6-F1
#
_cell.length_a   1.000
_cell.length_b   1.000
_cell.length_c   1.000
_cell.angle_alpha   90.00
_cell.angle_beta   90.00
_cell.angle_gamma   90.00
#
_symmetry.space_group_name_H-M   'P 1'
#
loop_
_entity.id
_entity.type
_entity.pdbx_description
1 polymer ?
#
loop_
_entity_poly.entity_id
_entity_poly.type
_entity_poly.pdbx_seq_one_letter_code
_entity_poly.pdbx_strand_id
1 'polypeptide(L)'
;MTCSDCLNRRMRQLWTAAPWFTFFDHGRDVEYFLKALIDYKFFLAFPSPTTFDIVTGIIRLSKKYEVDSLYKRALVHFASAFPMTVADYPICPSWDPTDEYIRALTFARELELDWALPTALYRVCAYTAIEDILNGIRVDNRWLELDPQDKLVCLQQSVELRGSASASILDFLWDPEKIEGCRNYNSTCKDERLRLRKLAEDWRTKNLPLVLWTDEEWSLCNACSTCLNVMKATHQASLEKFWDSLPQRFGLGTWDDLRERKSIALGS
;
A
#
# COMPACT_ATOMS: atom_id res chain seq x y z
N MET A 1 18.21 -19.99 -54.69
CA MET A 1 17.60 -18.72 -54.24
C MET A 1 16.63 -19.05 -53.12
N THR A 2 17.10 -18.95 -51.89
CA THR A 2 16.37 -19.38 -50.68
C THR A 2 15.43 -18.27 -50.20
N CYS A 3 14.23 -18.66 -49.77
CA CYS A 3 13.11 -17.82 -49.33
C CYS A 3 13.50 -16.75 -48.27
N SER A 4 14.56 -17.00 -47.50
CA SER A 4 15.06 -16.10 -46.43
C SER A 4 15.64 -14.77 -46.95
N ASP A 5 16.25 -14.74 -48.13
CA ASP A 5 16.81 -13.49 -48.69
C ASP A 5 15.73 -12.55 -49.22
N CYS A 6 14.57 -13.10 -49.62
CA CYS A 6 13.42 -12.34 -50.06
C CYS A 6 12.67 -11.68 -48.89
N LEU A 7 12.55 -12.40 -47.76
CA LEU A 7 12.00 -11.87 -46.50
C LEU A 7 12.87 -10.74 -45.93
N ASN A 8 14.20 -10.92 -45.92
CA ASN A 8 15.13 -9.89 -45.45
C ASN A 8 15.15 -8.64 -46.34
N ARG A 9 15.00 -8.78 -47.67
CA ARG A 9 14.86 -7.61 -48.57
C ARG A 9 13.53 -6.88 -48.43
N ARG A 10 12.41 -7.61 -48.28
CA ARG A 10 11.09 -7.00 -48.02
C ARG A 10 11.03 -6.30 -46.67
N MET A 11 11.61 -6.88 -45.61
CA MET A 11 11.71 -6.22 -44.32
C MET A 11 12.56 -4.94 -44.41
N ARG A 12 13.70 -4.94 -45.10
CA ARG A 12 14.51 -3.71 -45.26
C ARG A 12 13.82 -2.61 -46.10
N GLN A 13 13.04 -2.97 -47.11
CA GLN A 13 12.31 -2.00 -47.95
C GLN A 13 11.12 -1.35 -47.23
N LEU A 14 10.49 -2.03 -46.27
CA LEU A 14 9.40 -1.45 -45.47
C LEU A 14 9.90 -0.35 -44.51
N TRP A 15 11.15 -0.41 -44.07
CA TRP A 15 11.73 0.53 -43.10
C TRP A 15 12.17 1.87 -43.71
N THR A 16 12.36 1.94 -45.02
CA THR A 16 12.81 3.18 -45.70
C THR A 16 11.68 4.14 -46.06
N ALA A 17 10.41 3.71 -45.95
CA ALA A 17 9.23 4.53 -46.27
C ALA A 17 8.37 4.91 -45.05
N ALA A 18 8.64 4.33 -43.88
CA ALA A 18 7.94 4.66 -42.65
C ALA A 18 8.59 5.88 -41.97
N PRO A 19 7.82 6.86 -41.49
CA PRO A 19 8.36 7.95 -40.70
C PRO A 19 8.97 7.38 -39.40
N TRP A 20 10.18 7.81 -39.09
CA TRP A 20 10.85 7.47 -37.85
C TRP A 20 10.27 8.34 -36.74
N PHE A 21 9.80 7.70 -35.67
CA PHE A 21 9.34 8.39 -34.48
C PHE A 21 10.20 7.97 -33.29
N THR A 22 10.81 8.95 -32.63
CA THR A 22 11.67 8.73 -31.47
C THR A 22 10.87 9.00 -30.20
N PHE A 23 10.81 8.00 -29.31
CA PHE A 23 10.31 8.19 -27.95
C PHE A 23 11.45 8.68 -27.06
N PHE A 24 11.19 9.69 -26.23
CA PHE A 24 12.14 10.17 -25.20
C PHE A 24 11.87 9.54 -23.82
N ASP A 25 10.88 8.64 -23.76
CA ASP A 25 10.44 7.97 -22.55
C ASP A 25 11.30 6.74 -22.23
N HIS A 26 11.15 6.24 -21.00
CA HIS A 26 11.86 5.04 -20.59
C HIS A 26 11.43 3.83 -21.44
N GLY A 27 12.39 3.07 -21.97
CA GLY A 27 12.11 2.01 -22.96
C GLY A 27 11.11 0.95 -22.48
N ARG A 28 11.15 0.57 -21.19
CA ARG A 28 10.18 -0.36 -20.61
C ARG A 28 8.77 0.21 -20.55
N ASP A 29 8.61 1.49 -20.21
CA ASP A 29 7.30 2.13 -20.12
C ASP A 29 6.65 2.18 -21.52
N VAL A 30 7.45 2.50 -22.54
CA VAL A 30 7.03 2.47 -23.96
C VAL A 30 6.60 1.06 -24.36
N GLU A 31 7.37 0.04 -23.99
CA GLU A 31 7.03 -1.35 -24.27
C GLU A 31 5.69 -1.75 -23.62
N TYR A 32 5.50 -1.47 -22.33
CA TYR A 32 4.26 -1.80 -21.62
C TYR A 32 3.05 -1.09 -22.21
N PHE A 33 3.19 0.20 -22.52
CA PHE A 33 2.13 1.00 -23.13
C PHE A 33 1.74 0.48 -24.52
N LEU A 34 2.72 0.25 -25.40
CA LEU A 34 2.44 -0.26 -26.75
C LEU A 34 1.85 -1.68 -26.71
N LYS A 35 2.34 -2.55 -25.82
CA LYS A 35 1.74 -3.89 -25.62
C LYS A 35 0.30 -3.78 -25.16
N ALA A 36 -0.01 -2.89 -24.21
CA ALA A 36 -1.38 -2.70 -23.73
C ALA A 36 -2.33 -2.14 -24.81
N LEU A 37 -1.83 -1.38 -25.78
CA LEU A 37 -2.60 -0.88 -26.92
C LEU A 37 -2.85 -1.94 -28.00
N ILE A 38 -1.85 -2.76 -28.30
CA ILE A 38 -1.88 -3.71 -29.41
C ILE A 38 -2.50 -5.05 -28.97
N ASP A 39 -2.15 -5.54 -27.78
CA ASP A 39 -2.65 -6.78 -27.22
C ASP A 39 -3.53 -6.50 -26.00
N TYR A 40 -4.85 -6.58 -26.20
CA TYR A 40 -5.82 -6.36 -25.12
C TYR A 40 -5.64 -7.34 -23.95
N LYS A 41 -5.02 -8.51 -24.15
CA LYS A 41 -4.79 -9.51 -23.10
C LYS A 41 -3.56 -9.20 -22.25
N PHE A 42 -2.67 -8.33 -22.73
CA PHE A 42 -1.46 -7.96 -21.99
C PHE A 42 -1.79 -7.22 -20.70
N PHE A 43 -2.79 -6.32 -20.74
CA PHE A 43 -3.18 -5.50 -19.59
C PHE A 43 -4.70 -5.50 -19.40
N LEU A 44 -5.20 -6.58 -18.80
CA LEU A 44 -6.61 -6.75 -18.46
C LEU A 44 -7.01 -5.86 -17.27
N ALA A 45 -8.32 -5.63 -17.10
CA ALA A 45 -8.83 -4.86 -15.98
C ALA A 45 -8.58 -5.57 -14.64
N PHE A 46 -8.46 -4.79 -13.56
CA PHE A 46 -8.46 -5.30 -12.18
C PHE A 46 -9.68 -6.20 -11.96
N PRO A 47 -9.55 -7.38 -11.31
CA PRO A 47 -8.42 -7.84 -10.49
C PRO A 47 -7.39 -8.72 -11.21
N SER A 48 -7.26 -8.63 -12.54
CA SER A 48 -6.29 -9.44 -13.28
C SER A 48 -4.85 -9.17 -12.81
N PRO A 49 -3.99 -10.18 -12.66
CA PRO A 49 -2.62 -9.98 -12.19
C PRO A 49 -1.77 -9.08 -13.11
N THR A 50 -0.89 -8.29 -12.50
CA THR A 50 0.06 -7.39 -13.17
C THR A 50 1.25 -7.09 -12.24
N THR A 51 2.10 -6.12 -12.57
CA THR A 51 3.21 -5.64 -11.72
C THR A 51 3.18 -4.12 -11.55
N PHE A 52 3.85 -3.60 -10.52
CA PHE A 52 4.00 -2.17 -10.28
C PHE A 52 4.63 -1.43 -11.48
N ASP A 53 5.68 -1.99 -12.08
CA ASP A 53 6.34 -1.44 -13.28
C ASP A 53 5.37 -1.30 -14.46
N ILE A 54 4.53 -2.31 -14.71
CA ILE A 54 3.53 -2.26 -15.80
C ILE A 54 2.48 -1.19 -15.49
N VAL A 55 1.93 -1.17 -14.28
CA VAL A 55 0.89 -0.22 -13.87
C VAL A 55 1.41 1.22 -13.98
N THR A 56 2.56 1.52 -13.37
CA THR A 56 3.12 2.87 -13.36
C THR A 56 3.58 3.33 -14.75
N GLY A 57 4.22 2.45 -15.53
CA GLY A 57 4.61 2.76 -16.91
C GLY A 57 3.42 3.06 -17.82
N ILE A 58 2.34 2.26 -17.70
CA ILE A 58 1.09 2.51 -18.42
C ILE A 58 0.46 3.82 -17.98
N ILE A 59 0.38 4.13 -16.68
CA ILE A 59 -0.19 5.40 -16.19
C ILE A 59 0.57 6.60 -16.75
N ARG A 60 1.91 6.60 -16.70
CA ARG A 60 2.73 7.73 -17.22
C ARG A 60 2.45 7.99 -18.69
N LEU A 61 2.53 6.95 -19.53
CA LEU A 61 2.40 7.12 -20.98
C LEU A 61 0.95 7.32 -21.43
N SER A 62 -0.02 6.65 -20.81
CA SER A 62 -1.43 6.91 -21.11
C SER A 62 -1.86 8.32 -20.72
N LYS A 63 -1.33 8.89 -19.63
CA LYS A 63 -1.53 10.31 -19.28
C LYS A 63 -0.86 11.23 -20.30
N LYS A 64 0.40 10.96 -20.67
CA LYS A 64 1.18 11.78 -21.62
C LYS A 64 0.60 11.79 -23.03
N TYR A 65 0.08 10.65 -23.48
CA TYR A 65 -0.46 10.47 -24.83
C TYR A 65 -2.00 10.46 -24.86
N GLU A 66 -2.66 10.91 -23.78
CA GLU A 66 -4.11 11.12 -23.70
C GLU A 66 -4.96 9.89 -24.06
N VAL A 67 -4.54 8.71 -23.59
CA VAL A 67 -5.28 7.44 -23.76
C VAL A 67 -6.12 7.16 -22.52
N ASP A 68 -7.21 7.91 -22.36
CA ASP A 68 -8.05 7.93 -21.15
C ASP A 68 -8.53 6.56 -20.66
N SER A 69 -8.96 5.68 -21.58
CA SER A 69 -9.46 4.36 -21.20
C SER A 69 -8.38 3.49 -20.58
N LEU A 70 -7.14 3.62 -21.06
CA LEU A 70 -6.01 2.87 -20.55
C LEU A 70 -5.49 3.50 -19.25
N TYR A 71 -5.46 4.83 -19.17
CA TYR A 71 -5.15 5.58 -17.95
C TYR A 71 -6.08 5.19 -16.81
N LYS A 72 -7.41 5.25 -17.02
CA LYS A 72 -8.40 4.88 -16.00
C LYS A 72 -8.25 3.42 -15.57
N ARG A 73 -8.06 2.50 -16.51
CA ARG A 73 -7.85 1.07 -16.17
C ARG A 73 -6.62 0.89 -15.29
N ALA A 74 -5.50 1.54 -15.64
CA ALA A 74 -4.28 1.44 -14.87
C ALA A 74 -4.37 2.15 -13.51
N LEU A 75 -5.10 3.26 -13.44
CA LEU A 75 -5.36 3.96 -12.19
C LEU A 75 -6.26 3.15 -11.25
N VAL A 76 -7.24 2.39 -11.76
CA VAL A 76 -8.02 1.44 -10.96
C VAL A 76 -7.14 0.33 -10.40
N HIS A 77 -6.21 -0.20 -11.20
CA HIS A 77 -5.17 -1.09 -10.67
C HIS A 77 -4.43 -0.37 -9.56
N PHE A 78 -3.80 0.77 -9.81
CA PHE A 78 -3.03 1.52 -8.81
C PHE A 78 -3.80 1.75 -7.50
N ALA A 79 -5.06 2.17 -7.62
CA ALA A 79 -5.96 2.46 -6.51
C ALA A 79 -6.31 1.26 -5.63
N SER A 80 -6.18 0.04 -6.16
CA SER A 80 -6.42 -1.20 -5.39
C SER A 80 -5.34 -1.48 -4.34
N ALA A 81 -4.14 -0.90 -4.46
CA ALA A 81 -3.08 -1.06 -3.45
C ALA A 81 -3.18 -0.07 -2.29
N PHE A 82 -4.11 0.90 -2.37
CA PHE A 82 -4.32 1.93 -1.35
C PHE A 82 -5.75 1.86 -0.83
N PRO A 83 -5.98 0.98 0.17
CA PRO A 83 -7.28 0.84 0.81
C PRO A 83 -7.70 2.14 1.50
N MET A 84 -9.01 2.33 1.63
CA MET A 84 -9.61 3.48 2.31
C MET A 84 -10.21 3.09 3.67
N THR A 85 -10.33 1.79 3.96
CA THR A 85 -10.82 1.25 5.22
C THR A 85 -9.80 0.25 5.78
N VAL A 86 -9.79 0.09 7.10
CA VAL A 86 -8.91 -0.88 7.75
C VAL A 86 -9.23 -2.32 7.36
N ALA A 87 -10.50 -2.62 7.07
CA ALA A 87 -10.93 -3.95 6.64
C ALA A 87 -10.32 -4.37 5.29
N ASP A 88 -10.06 -3.39 4.42
CA ASP A 88 -9.43 -3.61 3.12
C ASP A 88 -7.89 -3.68 3.22
N TYR A 89 -7.29 -3.29 4.35
CA TYR A 89 -5.84 -3.26 4.53
C TYR A 89 -5.13 -4.61 4.33
N PRO A 90 -5.64 -5.74 4.85
CA PRO A 90 -5.04 -7.05 4.62
C PRO A 90 -5.15 -7.52 3.16
N ILE A 91 -6.00 -6.89 2.35
CA ILE A 91 -6.26 -7.28 0.96
C ILE A 91 -5.24 -6.56 0.07
N CYS A 92 -4.01 -7.08 0.02
CA CYS A 92 -3.03 -6.62 -0.96
C CYS A 92 -3.36 -7.17 -2.36
N PRO A 93 -3.41 -6.33 -3.40
CA PRO A 93 -3.54 -6.82 -4.76
C PRO A 93 -2.28 -7.61 -5.14
N SER A 94 -2.38 -8.48 -6.15
CA SER A 94 -1.24 -9.31 -6.59
C SER A 94 -0.02 -8.51 -7.07
N TRP A 95 -0.21 -7.22 -7.35
CA TRP A 95 0.81 -6.30 -7.84
C TRP A 95 1.26 -5.29 -6.77
N ASP A 96 0.86 -5.49 -5.50
CA ASP A 96 1.25 -4.64 -4.37
C ASP A 96 2.75 -4.31 -4.44
N PRO A 97 3.14 -3.02 -4.28
CA PRO A 97 4.54 -2.59 -4.30
C PRO A 97 5.25 -3.00 -3.00
N THR A 98 5.13 -4.26 -2.60
CA THR A 98 5.91 -4.83 -1.50
C THR A 98 7.38 -4.61 -1.84
N ASP A 99 8.13 -4.00 -0.91
CA ASP A 99 9.52 -3.57 -1.07
C ASP A 99 9.76 -2.36 -2.01
N GLU A 100 8.69 -1.73 -2.50
CA GLU A 100 8.73 -0.57 -3.39
C GLU A 100 8.00 0.66 -2.81
N TYR A 101 7.88 0.74 -1.48
CA TYR A 101 7.08 1.76 -0.79
C TYR A 101 7.50 3.20 -1.09
N ILE A 102 8.81 3.49 -1.16
CA ILE A 102 9.31 4.81 -1.58
C ILE A 102 8.88 5.09 -3.03
N ARG A 103 9.00 4.11 -3.94
CA ARG A 103 8.55 4.27 -5.34
C ARG A 103 7.06 4.60 -5.41
N ALA A 104 6.24 3.86 -4.65
CA ALA A 104 4.81 4.06 -4.59
C ALA A 104 4.44 5.44 -4.05
N LEU A 105 5.09 5.90 -2.96
CA LEU A 105 4.87 7.22 -2.38
C LEU A 105 5.29 8.33 -3.35
N THR A 106 6.50 8.26 -3.92
CA THR A 106 6.96 9.28 -4.88
C THR A 106 6.07 9.32 -6.12
N PHE A 107 5.58 8.17 -6.58
CA PHE A 107 4.67 8.11 -7.71
C PHE A 107 3.29 8.70 -7.39
N ALA A 108 2.76 8.45 -6.20
CA ALA A 108 1.52 9.08 -5.75
C ALA A 108 1.67 10.60 -5.66
N ARG A 109 2.83 11.11 -5.19
CA ARG A 109 3.16 12.54 -5.19
C ARG A 109 3.26 13.11 -6.61
N GLU A 110 3.97 12.43 -7.51
CA GLU A 110 4.13 12.81 -8.93
C GLU A 110 2.79 13.00 -9.65
N LEU A 111 1.80 12.18 -9.30
CA LEU A 111 0.48 12.19 -9.91
C LEU A 111 -0.58 12.95 -9.10
N GLU A 112 -0.21 13.59 -7.99
CA GLU A 112 -1.13 14.30 -7.10
C GLU A 112 -2.28 13.40 -6.61
N LEU A 113 -1.99 12.13 -6.33
CA LEU A 113 -2.95 11.13 -5.86
C LEU A 113 -3.02 11.15 -4.34
N ASP A 114 -3.54 12.25 -3.79
CA ASP A 114 -3.55 12.47 -2.33
C ASP A 114 -4.20 11.35 -1.53
N TRP A 115 -5.21 10.70 -2.11
CA TRP A 115 -5.93 9.58 -1.49
C TRP A 115 -5.07 8.32 -1.29
N ALA A 116 -3.96 8.18 -2.02
CA ALA A 116 -3.02 7.08 -1.85
C ALA A 116 -2.01 7.35 -0.71
N LEU A 117 -1.80 8.62 -0.36
CA LEU A 117 -0.72 9.05 0.52
C LEU A 117 -0.83 8.52 1.96
N PRO A 118 -1.99 8.45 2.64
CA PRO A 118 -2.02 7.96 4.02
C PRO A 118 -1.48 6.53 4.13
N THR A 119 -1.90 5.64 3.23
CA THR A 119 -1.43 4.26 3.17
C THR A 119 0.03 4.19 2.71
N ALA A 120 0.42 4.97 1.69
CA ALA A 120 1.79 5.00 1.19
C ALA A 120 2.79 5.44 2.29
N LEU A 121 2.50 6.55 2.97
CA LEU A 121 3.30 7.08 4.08
C LEU A 121 3.34 6.10 5.24
N TYR A 122 2.21 5.52 5.63
CA TYR A 122 2.17 4.47 6.65
C TYR A 122 3.10 3.32 6.29
N ARG A 123 3.04 2.81 5.06
CA ARG A 123 3.89 1.70 4.59
C ARG A 123 5.37 2.06 4.58
N VAL A 124 5.74 3.27 4.17
CA VAL A 124 7.14 3.74 4.27
C VAL A 124 7.60 3.77 5.72
N CYS A 125 6.82 4.35 6.63
CA CYS A 125 7.17 4.41 8.07
C CYS A 125 7.27 3.01 8.70
N ALA A 126 6.41 2.11 8.23
CA ALA A 126 6.29 0.75 8.71
C ALA A 126 7.44 -0.16 8.27
N TYR A 127 7.75 -0.14 6.97
CA TYR A 127 8.48 -1.21 6.31
C TYR A 127 9.78 -0.78 5.64
N THR A 128 10.10 0.52 5.63
CA THR A 128 11.34 1.04 5.04
C THR A 128 12.40 1.29 6.12
N ALA A 129 13.66 0.95 5.83
CA ALA A 129 14.79 1.22 6.72
C ALA A 129 14.99 2.74 6.89
N ILE A 130 15.44 3.17 8.08
CA ILE A 130 15.65 4.60 8.36
C ILE A 130 16.70 5.18 7.41
N GLU A 131 17.73 4.40 7.08
CA GLU A 131 18.78 4.76 6.12
C GLU A 131 18.22 5.04 4.73
N ASP A 132 17.26 4.23 4.28
CA ASP A 132 16.61 4.39 2.97
C ASP A 132 15.64 5.58 2.96
N ILE A 133 14.93 5.83 4.06
CA ILE A 133 14.10 7.05 4.22
C ILE A 133 14.98 8.30 4.15
N LEU A 134 16.14 8.28 4.81
CA LEU A 134 17.05 9.43 4.88
C LEU A 134 17.80 9.68 3.59
N ASN A 135 18.34 8.63 2.98
CA ASN A 135 19.27 8.77 1.86
C ASN A 135 18.58 8.55 0.51
N GLY A 136 17.43 7.88 0.48
CA GLY A 136 16.81 7.41 -0.74
C GLY A 136 17.34 6.04 -1.18
N ILE A 137 16.78 5.55 -2.28
CA ILE A 137 17.07 4.22 -2.84
C ILE A 137 17.51 4.33 -4.31
N ARG A 138 18.24 3.31 -4.78
CA ARG A 138 18.60 3.17 -6.19
C ARG A 138 17.53 2.34 -6.90
N VAL A 139 16.90 2.91 -7.93
CA VAL A 139 15.92 2.23 -8.79
C VAL A 139 16.32 2.45 -10.24
N ASP A 140 16.59 1.38 -10.99
CA ASP A 140 16.93 1.45 -12.42
C ASP A 140 18.04 2.45 -12.77
N ASN A 141 19.12 2.44 -11.98
CA ASN A 141 20.24 3.39 -12.08
C ASN A 141 19.88 4.86 -11.82
N ARG A 142 18.66 5.16 -11.37
CA ARG A 142 18.26 6.48 -10.88
C ARG A 142 18.26 6.49 -9.36
N TRP A 143 18.58 7.65 -8.79
CA TRP A 143 18.45 7.88 -7.37
C TRP A 143 17.04 8.41 -7.10
N LEU A 144 16.32 7.76 -6.19
CA LEU A 144 14.97 8.16 -5.79
C LEU A 144 14.98 8.52 -4.32
N GLU A 145 14.54 9.74 -4.00
CA GLU A 145 14.58 10.31 -2.66
C GLU A 145 13.22 10.91 -2.33
N LEU A 146 12.80 10.76 -1.07
CA LEU A 146 11.61 11.43 -0.56
C LEU A 146 11.85 12.93 -0.47
N ASP A 147 10.79 13.73 -0.63
CA ASP A 147 10.91 15.16 -0.37
C ASP A 147 11.21 15.42 1.12
N PRO A 148 11.83 16.57 1.47
CA PRO A 148 12.22 16.85 2.84
C PRO A 148 11.09 16.79 3.87
N GLN A 149 9.86 17.14 3.47
CA GLN A 149 8.71 17.11 4.37
C GLN A 149 8.27 15.66 4.62
N ASP A 150 8.19 14.84 3.57
CA ASP A 150 7.87 13.41 3.71
C ASP A 150 8.94 12.68 4.52
N LYS A 151 10.23 13.03 4.40
CA LYS A 151 11.28 12.48 5.28
C LYS A 151 11.03 12.80 6.74
N LEU A 152 10.80 14.07 7.07
CA LEU A 152 10.59 14.52 8.44
C LEU A 152 9.39 13.79 9.06
N VAL A 153 8.27 13.77 8.33
CA VAL A 153 7.04 13.11 8.76
C VAL A 153 7.25 11.61 8.92
N CYS A 154 7.93 10.95 7.98
CA CYS A 154 8.20 9.53 8.06
C CYS A 154 9.08 9.18 9.26
N LEU A 155 10.14 9.95 9.54
CA LEU A 155 11.01 9.73 10.69
C LEU A 155 10.26 9.88 12.01
N GLN A 156 9.43 10.91 12.14
CA GLN A 156 8.61 11.14 13.33
C GLN A 156 7.60 10.02 13.52
N GLN A 157 6.85 9.68 12.47
CA GLN A 157 5.82 8.65 12.55
C GLN A 157 6.41 7.24 12.72
N SER A 158 7.58 6.93 12.16
CA SER A 158 8.27 5.64 12.41
C SER A 158 8.50 5.36 13.90
N VAL A 159 8.84 6.40 14.68
CA VAL A 159 9.00 6.30 16.14
C VAL A 159 7.65 6.13 16.82
N GLU A 160 6.65 6.94 16.46
CA GLU A 160 5.31 6.88 17.06
C GLU A 160 4.60 5.56 16.79
N LEU A 161 4.71 5.03 15.57
CA LEU A 161 4.14 3.76 15.16
C LEU A 161 4.67 2.62 16.03
N ARG A 162 5.98 2.54 16.24
CA ARG A 162 6.63 1.52 17.10
C ARG A 162 6.51 1.82 18.59
N GLY A 163 6.08 3.02 18.96
CA GLY A 163 5.92 3.48 20.33
C GLY A 163 4.46 3.44 20.76
N SER A 164 3.89 4.64 20.88
CA SER A 164 2.57 4.89 21.45
C SER A 164 1.44 4.24 20.66
N ALA A 165 1.53 4.20 19.33
CA ALA A 165 0.46 3.66 18.48
C ALA A 165 0.33 2.15 18.63
N SER A 166 1.42 1.38 18.53
CA SER A 166 1.33 -0.06 18.77
C SER A 166 0.95 -0.38 20.23
N ALA A 167 1.30 0.48 21.19
CA ALA A 167 0.92 0.29 22.59
C ALA A 167 -0.60 0.45 22.79
N SER A 168 -1.22 1.41 22.10
CA SER A 168 -2.67 1.66 22.20
C SER A 168 -3.50 0.59 21.49
N ILE A 169 -2.99 -0.02 20.42
CA ILE A 169 -3.62 -1.20 19.81
C ILE A 169 -3.76 -2.34 20.82
N LEU A 170 -2.82 -2.48 21.75
CA LEU A 170 -2.83 -3.52 22.79
C LEU A 170 -3.66 -3.15 24.04
N ASP A 171 -4.37 -2.02 24.05
CA ASP A 171 -5.09 -1.57 25.25
C ASP A 171 -6.26 -2.48 25.63
N PHE A 172 -6.85 -3.21 24.67
CA PHE A 172 -7.90 -4.20 24.93
C PHE A 172 -7.46 -5.30 25.92
N LEU A 173 -6.15 -5.51 26.10
CA LEU A 173 -5.60 -6.46 27.07
C LEU A 173 -5.67 -5.96 28.52
N TRP A 174 -6.00 -4.70 28.78
CA TRP A 174 -6.09 -4.21 30.15
C TRP A 174 -7.33 -3.34 30.41
N ASP A 175 -7.89 -2.71 29.37
CA ASP A 175 -9.09 -1.89 29.43
C ASP A 175 -10.29 -2.57 28.73
N PRO A 176 -11.49 -2.64 29.36
CA PRO A 176 -11.77 -2.30 30.74
C PRO A 176 -11.15 -3.32 31.71
N GLU A 177 -10.83 -2.86 32.93
CA GLU A 177 -10.27 -3.73 33.99
C GLU A 177 -11.23 -4.87 34.35
N LYS A 178 -12.53 -4.58 34.34
CA LYS A 178 -13.61 -5.55 34.60
C LYS A 178 -14.54 -5.60 33.41
N ILE A 179 -14.78 -6.82 32.92
CA ILE A 179 -15.74 -7.08 31.85
C ILE A 179 -17.01 -7.65 32.48
N GLU A 180 -18.13 -6.96 32.26
CA GLU A 180 -19.44 -7.40 32.73
C GLU A 180 -19.81 -8.76 32.09
N GLY A 181 -20.40 -9.66 32.87
CA GLY A 181 -20.72 -11.01 32.39
C GLY A 181 -19.51 -11.95 32.23
N CYS A 182 -18.33 -11.58 32.75
CA CYS A 182 -17.20 -12.51 32.88
C CYS A 182 -17.60 -13.70 33.75
N ARG A 183 -17.46 -14.92 33.21
CA ARG A 183 -17.82 -16.16 33.93
C ARG A 183 -16.79 -16.56 35.00
N ASN A 184 -15.59 -16.00 34.92
CA ASN A 184 -14.50 -16.26 35.85
C ASN A 184 -14.43 -15.14 36.88
N TYR A 185 -15.31 -15.23 37.88
CA TYR A 185 -15.45 -14.25 38.97
C TYR A 185 -14.14 -14.03 39.78
N ASN A 186 -13.27 -15.05 39.82
CA ASN A 186 -12.00 -15.04 40.57
C ASN A 186 -10.77 -14.68 39.71
N SER A 187 -10.83 -13.59 38.93
CA SER A 187 -9.70 -12.94 38.21
C SER A 187 -8.93 -13.69 37.12
N THR A 188 -9.14 -14.99 36.85
CA THR A 188 -8.31 -15.71 35.87
C THR A 188 -8.26 -15.09 34.47
N CYS A 189 -9.36 -14.52 33.96
CA CYS A 189 -9.34 -13.80 32.69
C CYS A 189 -8.58 -12.47 32.76
N LYS A 190 -8.61 -11.77 33.89
CA LYS A 190 -7.83 -10.54 34.10
C LYS A 190 -6.34 -10.86 34.16
N ASP A 191 -5.98 -11.89 34.92
CA ASP A 191 -4.61 -12.35 35.08
C ASP A 191 -4.04 -12.86 33.74
N GLU A 192 -4.86 -13.56 32.96
CA GLU A 192 -4.50 -14.01 31.62
C GLU A 192 -4.29 -12.86 30.64
N ARG A 193 -5.18 -11.86 30.63
CA ARG A 193 -5.00 -10.68 29.78
C ARG A 193 -3.72 -9.91 30.15
N LEU A 194 -3.42 -9.79 31.45
CA LEU A 194 -2.18 -9.17 31.92
C LEU A 194 -0.94 -10.00 31.53
N ARG A 195 -1.01 -11.34 31.61
CA ARG A 195 0.04 -12.24 31.13
C ARG A 195 0.31 -12.03 29.64
N LEU A 196 -0.75 -11.98 28.84
CA LEU A 196 -0.67 -11.72 27.42
C LEU A 196 -0.12 -10.33 27.12
N ARG A 197 -0.50 -9.29 27.88
CA ARG A 197 0.05 -7.94 27.70
C ARG A 197 1.57 -7.94 27.84
N LYS A 198 2.11 -8.65 28.84
CA LYS A 198 3.56 -8.77 29.03
C LYS A 198 4.23 -9.43 27.82
N LEU A 199 3.63 -10.49 27.29
CA LEU A 199 4.13 -11.16 26.08
C LEU A 199 4.02 -10.27 24.84
N ALA A 200 2.94 -9.49 24.76
CA ALA A 200 2.66 -8.57 23.65
C ALA A 200 3.64 -7.40 23.59
N GLU A 201 4.23 -6.98 24.71
CA GLU A 201 5.28 -5.96 24.71
C GLU A 201 6.49 -6.38 23.88
N ASP A 202 6.85 -7.67 23.89
CA ASP A 202 7.94 -8.17 23.05
C ASP A 202 7.55 -8.14 21.56
N TRP A 203 6.30 -8.49 21.24
CA TRP A 203 5.78 -8.45 19.86
C TRP A 203 5.66 -7.03 19.33
N ARG A 204 5.29 -6.07 20.20
CA ARG A 204 5.15 -4.65 19.88
C ARG A 204 6.43 -4.05 19.32
N THR A 205 7.60 -4.55 19.73
CA THR A 205 8.89 -4.07 19.21
C THR A 205 9.19 -4.56 17.79
N LYS A 206 8.52 -5.63 17.36
CA LYS A 206 8.75 -6.31 16.07
C LYS A 206 7.63 -6.08 15.06
N ASN A 207 6.43 -5.77 15.55
CA ASN A 207 5.22 -5.63 14.76
C ASN A 207 4.68 -4.19 14.81
N LEU A 208 3.82 -3.86 13.84
CA LEU A 208 3.24 -2.53 13.65
C LEU A 208 1.74 -2.54 13.94
N PRO A 209 1.10 -1.38 14.18
CA PRO A 209 -0.28 -1.30 14.65
C PRO A 209 -1.28 -2.16 13.85
N LEU A 210 -1.18 -2.21 12.52
CA LEU A 210 -2.14 -2.91 11.66
C LEU A 210 -1.86 -4.40 11.42
N VAL A 211 -0.70 -4.89 11.83
CA VAL A 211 -0.30 -6.31 11.69
C VAL A 211 -0.01 -6.95 13.05
N LEU A 212 -0.14 -6.17 14.12
CA LEU A 212 -0.04 -6.63 15.48
C LEU A 212 -1.31 -7.43 15.80
N TRP A 213 -1.13 -8.59 16.43
CA TRP A 213 -2.22 -9.40 16.96
C TRP A 213 -3.06 -10.13 15.90
N THR A 214 -2.51 -11.21 15.36
CA THR A 214 -3.15 -12.11 14.38
C THR A 214 -4.02 -13.19 15.04
N ASP A 215 -4.63 -14.04 14.21
CA ASP A 215 -5.40 -15.21 14.68
C ASP A 215 -4.56 -16.18 15.52
N GLU A 216 -3.25 -16.26 15.25
CA GLU A 216 -2.34 -17.08 16.06
C GLU A 216 -2.21 -16.52 17.48
N GLU A 217 -2.05 -15.20 17.66
CA GLU A 217 -2.02 -14.58 18.98
C GLU A 217 -3.36 -14.71 19.71
N TRP A 218 -4.48 -14.64 19.00
CA TRP A 218 -5.80 -14.90 19.58
C TRP A 218 -5.92 -16.32 20.14
N SER A 219 -5.28 -17.31 19.50
CA SER A 219 -5.30 -18.70 19.97
C SER A 219 -4.58 -18.89 21.32
N LEU A 220 -3.66 -17.99 21.66
CA LEU A 220 -2.95 -17.99 22.95
C LEU A 220 -3.80 -17.44 24.09
N CYS A 221 -4.97 -16.87 23.80
CA CYS A 221 -5.81 -16.20 24.79
C CYS A 221 -6.75 -17.17 25.51
N ASN A 222 -6.43 -17.51 26.76
CA ASN A 222 -7.27 -18.36 27.60
C ASN A 222 -8.31 -17.55 28.40
N ALA A 223 -9.11 -16.73 27.72
CA ALA A 223 -10.20 -15.96 28.32
C ALA A 223 -11.57 -16.63 28.09
N CYS A 224 -12.54 -16.35 28.98
CA CYS A 224 -13.90 -16.82 28.76
C CYS A 224 -14.52 -16.16 27.51
N SER A 225 -15.53 -16.78 26.91
CA SER A 225 -16.15 -16.31 25.65
C SER A 225 -16.63 -14.85 25.73
N THR A 226 -17.18 -14.43 26.88
CA THR A 226 -17.62 -13.03 27.07
C THR A 226 -16.44 -12.06 26.98
N CYS A 227 -15.35 -12.33 27.71
CA CYS A 227 -14.15 -11.50 27.68
C CYS A 227 -13.51 -11.49 26.29
N LEU A 228 -13.42 -12.65 25.64
CA LEU A 228 -12.83 -12.76 24.31
C LEU A 228 -13.60 -11.93 23.28
N ASN A 229 -14.94 -11.95 23.32
CA ASN A 229 -15.76 -11.15 22.41
C ASN A 229 -15.57 -9.64 22.62
N VAL A 230 -15.56 -9.19 23.89
CA VAL A 230 -15.29 -7.79 24.22
C VAL A 230 -13.89 -7.38 23.78
N MET A 231 -12.88 -8.21 24.04
CA MET A 231 -11.50 -7.97 23.62
C MET A 231 -11.36 -7.84 22.11
N LYS A 232 -11.99 -8.73 21.33
CA LYS A 232 -11.98 -8.68 19.86
C LYS A 232 -12.66 -7.41 19.34
N ALA A 233 -13.81 -7.04 19.91
CA ALA A 233 -14.51 -5.82 19.54
C ALA A 233 -13.70 -4.57 19.86
N THR A 234 -13.07 -4.49 21.04
CA THR A 234 -12.21 -3.37 21.43
C THR A 234 -10.95 -3.29 20.56
N HIS A 235 -10.32 -4.43 20.26
CA HIS A 235 -9.17 -4.47 19.35
C HIS A 235 -9.52 -3.95 17.95
N GLN A 236 -10.64 -4.42 17.39
CA GLN A 236 -11.12 -3.95 16.08
C GLN A 236 -11.43 -2.45 16.09
N ALA A 237 -12.10 -1.95 17.14
CA ALA A 237 -12.36 -0.52 17.29
C ALA A 237 -11.08 0.31 17.42
N SER A 238 -10.04 -0.22 18.09
CA SER A 238 -8.72 0.42 18.16
C SER A 238 -8.04 0.48 16.78
N LEU A 239 -8.13 -0.57 15.98
CA LEU A 239 -7.60 -0.59 14.61
C LEU A 239 -8.33 0.41 13.71
N GLU A 240 -9.66 0.47 13.78
CA GLU A 240 -10.49 1.44 13.04
C GLU A 240 -10.13 2.88 13.44
N LYS A 241 -10.09 3.16 14.75
CA LYS A 241 -9.71 4.49 15.26
C LYS A 241 -8.29 4.88 14.83
N PHE A 242 -7.34 3.93 14.85
CA PHE A 242 -5.99 4.17 14.39
C PHE A 242 -5.98 4.49 12.88
N TRP A 243 -6.67 3.68 12.07
CA TRP A 243 -6.80 3.88 10.64
C TRP A 243 -7.42 5.23 10.29
N ASP A 244 -8.50 5.62 10.98
CA ASP A 244 -9.18 6.89 10.78
C ASP A 244 -8.28 8.10 11.10
N SER A 245 -7.29 7.90 11.98
CA SER A 245 -6.31 8.93 12.32
C SER A 245 -5.18 9.09 11.30
N LEU A 246 -4.98 8.15 10.36
CA LEU A 246 -3.84 8.15 9.44
C LEU A 246 -3.74 9.45 8.61
N PRO A 247 -4.81 9.94 7.93
CA PRO A 247 -4.72 11.17 7.17
C PRO A 247 -4.26 12.35 8.03
N GLN A 248 -4.79 12.48 9.24
CA GLN A 248 -4.46 13.57 10.16
C GLN A 248 -3.01 13.48 10.66
N ARG A 249 -2.51 12.28 10.97
CA ARG A 249 -1.11 12.04 11.37
C ARG A 249 -0.12 12.49 10.31
N PHE A 250 -0.51 12.43 9.05
CA PHE A 250 0.31 12.83 7.90
C PHE A 250 -0.04 14.22 7.36
N GLY A 251 -0.94 14.96 8.01
CA GLY A 251 -1.32 16.32 7.58
C GLY A 251 -2.14 16.37 6.28
N LEU A 252 -2.90 15.32 5.97
CA LEU A 252 -3.63 15.13 4.71
C LEU A 252 -5.14 15.43 4.79
N GLY A 253 -5.64 15.89 5.94
CA GLY A 253 -7.07 16.18 6.15
C GLY A 253 -7.85 14.97 6.66
N THR A 254 -9.01 14.68 6.07
CA THR A 254 -9.90 13.58 6.48
C THR A 254 -10.06 12.51 5.40
N TRP A 255 -10.48 11.31 5.78
CA TRP A 255 -10.81 10.27 4.81
C TRP A 255 -11.97 10.65 3.89
N ASP A 256 -12.90 11.49 4.33
CA ASP A 256 -14.01 11.94 3.50
C ASP A 256 -13.52 12.77 2.31
N ASP A 257 -12.61 13.74 2.57
CA ASP A 257 -11.98 14.56 1.53
C ASP A 257 -11.20 13.69 0.52
N LEU A 258 -10.46 12.71 1.04
CA LEU A 258 -9.66 11.82 0.21
C LEU A 258 -10.52 10.86 -0.63
N ARG A 259 -11.66 10.40 -0.10
CA ARG A 259 -12.62 9.58 -0.85
C ARG A 259 -13.24 10.36 -2.01
N GLU A 260 -13.58 11.63 -1.80
CA GLU A 260 -14.06 12.51 -2.87
C GLU A 260 -13.01 12.66 -3.98
N ARG A 261 -11.76 12.98 -3.62
CA ARG A 261 -10.65 13.08 -4.59
C ARG A 261 -10.42 11.78 -5.35
N LYS A 262 -10.52 10.63 -4.68
CA LYS A 262 -10.41 9.30 -5.30
C LYS A 262 -11.52 9.06 -6.33
N SER A 263 -12.76 9.41 -5.98
CA SER A 263 -13.91 9.27 -6.89
C SER A 263 -13.74 10.09 -8.16
N ILE A 264 -13.35 11.37 -8.00
CA ILE A 264 -13.08 12.28 -9.12
C ILE A 264 -11.97 11.72 -10.03
N ALA A 265 -10.87 11.25 -9.44
CA ALA A 265 -9.74 10.71 -10.19
C ALA A 265 -10.08 9.43 -10.97
N LEU A 266 -10.91 8.56 -10.39
CA LEU A 266 -11.33 7.30 -11.03
C LEU A 266 -12.50 7.47 -12.00
N GLY A 267 -13.18 8.62 -11.97
CA GLY A 267 -14.37 8.90 -12.78
C GLY A 267 -15.58 8.06 -12.34
N SER A 268 -15.69 7.79 -11.03
CA SER A 268 -16.80 7.07 -10.39
C SER A 268 -17.69 8.00 -9.58
#